data_AF-A0A353IQE3-F1
#
_entry.id   AF-A0A353IQE3-F1
#
_cell.length_a   1.000
_cell.length_b   1.000
_cell.length_c   1.000
_cell.angle_alpha   90.00
_cell.angle_beta   90.00
_cell.angle_gamma   90.00
#
_symmetry.space_group_name_H-M   'P 1'
#
loop_
_entity.id
_entity.type
_entity.pdbx_description
1 polymer ?
#
loop_
_entity_poly.entity_id
_entity_poly.type
_entity_poly.pdbx_seq_one_letter_code
_entity_poly.pdbx_strand_id
1 'polypeptide(L)'
;AVEAGKIGHDGEMPDVRSLRIPLKYLANLLTAGKEEPVAGALERMLAMRAYMRAKTVDGVVDESIPKRVGLGTEEMDHMYQTMAIANYEDRFVIPTAHRELSEDAYDIRGSCGFSFGNGCSGGTSEPNLFGTPKKHKTPVEVA
;
A
#
# COMPACT_ATOMS: atom_id res chain seq x y z
N ALA A 1 19.08 35.87 -5.63
CA ALA A 1 19.49 35.05 -4.46
C ALA A 1 19.21 33.55 -4.62
N VAL A 2 18.57 33.09 -5.71
CA VAL A 2 18.26 31.66 -5.98
C VAL A 2 19.35 30.98 -6.85
N GLU A 3 20.38 31.72 -7.26
CA GLU A 3 21.40 31.29 -8.23
C GLU A 3 22.62 30.55 -7.64
N ALA A 4 22.77 30.52 -6.31
CA ALA A 4 23.85 29.77 -5.67
C ALA A 4 23.20 28.73 -4.76
N GLY A 5 23.41 27.44 -5.08
CA GLY A 5 22.88 26.25 -4.41
C GLY A 5 23.22 26.13 -2.93
N LYS A 6 22.79 27.09 -2.13
CA LYS A 6 22.67 27.01 -0.68
C LYS A 6 21.29 26.48 -0.38
N ILE A 7 21.06 25.21 -0.74
CA ILE A 7 20.12 24.42 0.02
C ILE A 7 20.66 24.48 1.46
N GLY A 8 19.83 24.89 2.41
CA GLY A 8 20.17 24.78 3.84
C GLY A 8 20.51 23.33 4.10
N HIS A 9 21.79 23.03 4.09
CA HIS A 9 22.35 21.70 4.23
C HIS A 9 22.63 21.54 5.72
N ASP A 10 21.71 20.90 6.44
CA ASP A 10 22.02 20.32 7.75
C ASP A 10 22.90 19.07 7.51
N GLY A 11 24.11 19.29 6.94
CA GLY A 11 24.96 18.25 6.35
C GLY A 11 24.51 17.82 4.95
N GLU A 12 24.67 16.54 4.59
CA GLU A 12 24.31 16.00 3.26
C GLU A 12 22.79 15.96 2.96
N MET A 13 21.94 16.31 3.91
CA MET A 13 20.49 16.18 3.80
C MET A 13 19.82 17.53 3.45
N PRO A 14 19.00 17.62 2.38
CA PRO A 14 18.21 18.82 2.09
C PRO A 14 17.17 19.09 3.17
N ASP A 15 16.94 20.36 3.53
CA ASP A 15 15.80 20.73 4.38
C ASP A 15 14.47 20.47 3.64
N VAL A 16 13.50 19.83 4.30
CA VAL A 16 12.17 19.55 3.74
C VAL A 16 11.44 20.84 3.33
N ARG A 17 11.70 21.96 4.02
CA ARG A 17 11.13 23.27 3.67
C ARG A 17 11.76 23.88 2.42
N SER A 18 12.91 23.37 1.98
CA SER A 18 13.58 23.79 0.75
C SER A 18 13.05 23.06 -0.50
N LEU A 19 12.17 22.06 -0.32
CA LEU A 19 11.57 21.35 -1.44
C LEU A 19 10.69 22.28 -2.28
N ARG A 20 10.75 22.09 -3.60
CA ARG A 20 10.03 22.93 -4.56
C ARG A 20 8.50 22.87 -4.41
N ILE A 21 7.98 21.72 -3.97
CA ILE A 21 6.54 21.51 -3.79
C ILE A 21 6.14 22.09 -2.44
N PRO A 22 5.17 23.02 -2.37
CA PRO A 22 4.73 23.58 -1.10
C PRO A 22 4.16 22.50 -0.16
N LEU A 23 4.67 22.43 1.07
CA LEU A 23 4.18 21.55 2.12
C LEU A 23 2.67 21.70 2.35
N LYS A 24 2.18 22.94 2.36
CA LYS A 24 0.76 23.27 2.48
C LYS A 24 -0.13 22.56 1.46
N TYR A 25 0.36 22.38 0.24
CA TYR A 25 -0.39 21.70 -0.81
C TYR A 25 -0.59 20.22 -0.46
N LEU A 26 0.49 19.54 -0.07
CA LEU A 26 0.45 18.14 0.35
C LEU A 26 -0.37 17.94 1.62
N ALA A 27 -0.28 18.88 2.56
CA ALA A 27 -1.06 18.86 3.79
C ALA A 27 -2.57 18.94 3.52
N ASN A 28 -3.00 19.81 2.61
CA ASN A 28 -4.41 19.92 2.23
C ASN A 28 -4.93 18.63 1.59
N LEU A 29 -4.09 17.90 0.86
CA LEU A 29 -4.46 16.65 0.18
C LEU A 29 -4.52 15.45 1.14
N LEU A 30 -3.52 15.30 2.02
CA LEU A 30 -3.28 14.06 2.75
C LEU A 30 -3.67 14.14 4.24
N THR A 31 -3.69 15.33 4.82
CA THR A 31 -3.75 15.51 6.29
C THR A 31 -4.68 16.65 6.72
N ALA A 32 -5.66 16.99 5.87
CA ALA A 32 -6.67 18.04 6.10
C ALA A 32 -6.06 19.41 6.48
N GLY A 33 -4.90 19.75 5.88
CA GLY A 33 -4.20 21.02 6.07
C GLY A 33 -3.14 21.02 7.17
N LYS A 34 -2.89 19.90 7.86
CA LYS A 34 -1.84 19.78 8.88
C LYS A 34 -0.48 19.45 8.26
N GLU A 35 0.47 20.39 8.32
CA GLU A 35 1.78 20.23 7.67
C GLU A 35 2.75 19.29 8.42
N GLU A 36 2.68 19.23 9.75
CA GLU A 36 3.57 18.45 10.62
C GLU A 36 3.71 16.95 10.23
N PRO A 37 2.63 16.18 10.03
CA PRO A 37 2.74 14.77 9.61
C PRO A 37 3.39 14.59 8.24
N VAL A 38 3.17 15.54 7.32
CA VAL A 38 3.77 15.50 5.98
C VAL A 38 5.27 15.84 6.05
N ALA A 39 5.62 16.86 6.82
CA ALA A 39 7.01 17.24 7.05
C ALA A 39 7.79 16.07 7.66
N GLY A 40 7.27 15.47 8.73
CA GLY A 40 7.92 14.32 9.39
C GLY A 40 8.06 13.10 8.47
N ALA A 41 7.08 12.82 7.61
CA ALA A 41 7.20 11.75 6.62
C ALA A 41 8.31 12.03 5.60
N LEU A 42 8.39 13.26 5.08
CA LEU A 42 9.43 13.66 4.13
C LEU A 42 10.83 13.68 4.77
N GLU A 43 10.94 14.12 6.03
CA GLU A 43 12.20 14.11 6.79
C GLU A 43 12.71 12.67 6.97
N ARG A 44 11.82 11.72 7.29
CA ARG A 44 12.18 10.29 7.39
C ARG A 44 12.68 9.73 6.06
N MET A 45 12.06 10.10 4.94
CA MET A 45 12.50 9.64 3.60
C MET A 45 13.87 10.21 3.22
N LEU A 46 14.15 11.46 3.57
CA LEU A 46 15.45 12.07 3.35
C LEU A 46 16.51 11.46 4.28
N ALA A 47 16.16 11.18 5.54
CA ALA A 47 17.04 10.54 6.49
C ALA A 47 17.42 9.12 6.05
N MET A 48 16.48 8.33 5.52
CA MET A 48 16.77 7.02 4.92
C MET A 48 17.78 7.14 3.77
N ARG A 49 17.63 8.14 2.89
CA ARG A 49 18.59 8.38 1.80
C ARG A 49 19.98 8.73 2.32
N ALA A 50 20.08 9.59 3.31
CA ALA A 50 21.36 9.97 3.92
C ALA A 50 22.02 8.78 4.63
N TYR A 51 21.24 8.00 5.39
CA TYR A 51 21.72 6.80 6.09
C TYR A 51 22.25 5.74 5.11
N MET A 52 21.49 5.44 4.05
CA MET A 52 21.92 4.46 3.05
C MET A 52 23.11 4.94 2.24
N ARG A 53 23.23 6.24 1.98
CA ARG A 53 24.43 6.83 1.37
C ARG A 53 25.66 6.63 2.26
N ALA A 54 25.59 7.01 3.54
CA ALA A 54 26.70 6.81 4.48
C ALA A 54 27.12 5.34 4.56
N LYS A 55 26.13 4.42 4.59
CA LYS A 55 26.36 2.98 4.63
C LYS A 55 26.98 2.42 3.34
N THR A 56 26.58 2.91 2.16
CA THR A 56 27.00 2.34 0.86
C THR A 56 28.21 3.03 0.23
N VAL A 57 28.37 4.34 0.45
CA VAL A 57 29.45 5.15 -0.12
C VAL A 57 30.62 5.25 0.86
N ASP A 58 30.34 5.69 2.09
CA ASP A 58 31.39 5.93 3.08
C ASP A 58 31.72 4.66 3.91
N GLY A 59 30.87 3.63 3.83
CA GLY A 59 31.02 2.38 4.57
C GLY A 59 30.80 2.52 6.07
N VAL A 60 30.18 3.62 6.52
CA VAL A 60 29.96 3.93 7.94
C VAL A 60 28.47 3.80 8.27
N VAL A 61 28.18 3.08 9.36
CA VAL A 61 26.83 3.01 9.93
C VAL A 61 26.64 4.18 10.89
N ASP A 62 26.09 5.29 10.40
CA ASP A 62 25.79 6.47 11.22
C ASP A 62 24.41 6.36 11.87
N GLU A 63 24.37 5.91 13.13
CA GLU A 63 23.14 5.81 13.92
C GLU A 63 22.52 7.16 14.29
N SER A 64 23.23 8.27 14.13
CA SER A 64 22.71 9.60 14.48
C SER A 64 21.59 10.05 13.52
N ILE A 65 21.61 9.56 12.27
CA ILE A 65 20.63 9.91 11.25
C ILE A 65 19.24 9.32 11.58
N PRO A 66 19.08 8.00 11.81
CA PRO A 66 17.81 7.43 12.27
C PRO A 66 17.29 8.08 13.56
N LYS A 67 18.17 8.31 14.55
CA LYS A 67 17.80 8.90 15.85
C LYS A 67 17.22 10.30 15.70
N ARG A 68 17.70 11.11 14.75
CA ARG A 68 17.17 12.47 14.48
C ARG A 68 15.69 12.46 14.06
N VAL A 69 15.24 11.44 13.34
CA VAL A 69 13.84 11.29 12.89
C VAL A 69 13.01 10.36 13.78
N GLY A 70 13.58 9.97 14.92
CA GLY A 70 12.94 9.10 15.91
C GLY A 70 12.79 7.65 15.48
N LEU A 71 13.70 7.15 14.63
CA LEU A 71 13.72 5.76 14.15
C LEU A 71 14.99 5.02 14.60
N GLY A 72 14.92 3.70 14.66
CA GLY A 72 16.06 2.82 14.81
C GLY A 72 16.78 2.54 13.48
N THR A 73 18.00 1.99 13.56
CA THR A 73 18.75 1.51 12.37
C THR A 73 18.05 0.35 11.67
N GLU A 74 17.52 -0.60 12.44
CA GLU A 74 16.75 -1.74 11.90
C GLU A 74 15.50 -1.29 11.16
N GLU A 75 14.78 -0.30 11.69
CA GLU A 75 13.60 0.27 11.03
C GLU A 75 13.98 0.93 9.71
N MET A 76 15.12 1.63 9.64
CA MET A 76 15.59 2.21 8.39
C MET A 76 15.99 1.16 7.35
N ASP A 77 16.64 0.07 7.77
CA ASP A 77 16.98 -1.03 6.87
C ASP A 77 15.70 -1.74 6.37
N HIS A 78 14.69 -1.91 7.22
CA HIS A 78 13.37 -2.42 6.82
C HIS A 78 12.66 -1.49 5.84
N MET A 79 12.67 -0.18 6.11
CA MET A 79 12.12 0.81 5.18
C MET A 79 12.81 0.74 3.81
N TYR A 80 14.13 0.59 3.78
CA TYR A 80 14.88 0.43 2.55
C TYR A 80 14.50 -0.86 1.80
N GLN A 81 14.36 -1.99 2.52
CA GLN A 81 13.88 -3.24 1.95
C GLN A 81 12.49 -3.08 1.30
N THR A 82 11.52 -2.52 2.03
CA THR A 82 10.14 -2.40 1.52
C THR A 82 10.00 -1.36 0.42
N MET A 83 10.70 -0.22 0.50
CA MET A 83 10.50 0.92 -0.41
C MET A 83 11.48 0.96 -1.58
N ALA A 84 12.72 0.49 -1.42
CA ALA A 84 13.75 0.57 -2.45
C ALA A 84 13.97 -0.75 -3.18
N ILE A 85 14.10 -1.87 -2.44
CA ILE A 85 14.22 -3.21 -3.06
C ILE A 85 12.85 -3.68 -3.54
N ALA A 86 11.85 -3.58 -2.66
CA ALA A 86 10.44 -3.78 -2.97
C ALA A 86 10.14 -5.09 -3.71
N ASN A 87 10.58 -6.21 -3.13
CA ASN A 87 10.29 -7.55 -3.65
C ASN A 87 8.79 -7.79 -3.79
N TYR A 88 8.39 -8.71 -4.67
CA TYR A 88 6.98 -8.92 -4.99
C TYR A 88 6.17 -9.34 -3.75
N GLU A 89 6.72 -10.26 -2.97
CA GLU A 89 6.17 -10.77 -1.72
C GLU A 89 6.03 -9.70 -0.64
N ASP A 90 6.92 -8.69 -0.63
CA ASP A 90 6.89 -7.59 0.34
C ASP A 90 5.87 -6.51 -0.06
N ARG A 91 5.60 -6.34 -1.36
CA ARG A 91 4.65 -5.33 -1.86
C ARG A 91 3.19 -5.75 -1.71
N PHE A 92 2.90 -7.05 -1.86
CA PHE A 92 1.53 -7.55 -1.97
C PHE A 92 1.26 -8.66 -0.97
N VAL A 93 0.86 -8.27 0.24
CA VAL A 93 0.40 -9.20 1.28
C VAL A 93 -1.13 -9.32 1.20
N ILE A 94 -1.62 -10.05 0.20
CA ILE A 94 -3.06 -10.26 -0.04
C ILE A 94 -3.45 -11.66 0.44
N PRO A 95 -4.09 -11.79 1.62
CA PRO A 95 -4.58 -13.08 2.08
C PRO A 95 -5.79 -13.54 1.26
N THR A 96 -6.07 -14.84 1.29
CA THR A 96 -7.29 -15.40 0.70
C THR A 96 -8.53 -14.88 1.41
N ALA A 97 -9.53 -14.44 0.64
CA ALA A 97 -10.79 -13.92 1.19
C ALA A 97 -11.71 -15.00 1.81
N HIS A 98 -11.28 -16.27 1.80
CA HIS A 98 -12.01 -17.42 2.35
C HIS A 98 -13.48 -17.49 1.93
N ARG A 99 -13.75 -17.38 0.61
CA ARG A 99 -15.12 -17.40 0.05
C ARG A 99 -15.91 -18.65 0.42
N GLU A 100 -15.22 -19.75 0.68
CA GLU A 100 -15.77 -21.03 1.11
C GLU A 100 -16.51 -20.99 2.46
N LEU A 101 -16.27 -19.97 3.29
CA LEU A 101 -16.95 -19.84 4.59
C LEU A 101 -18.34 -19.18 4.48
N SER A 102 -18.55 -18.35 3.47
CA SER A 102 -19.80 -17.59 3.30
C SER A 102 -20.71 -18.18 2.23
N GLU A 103 -20.15 -18.95 1.30
CA GLU A 103 -20.87 -19.49 0.15
C GLU A 103 -20.62 -21.00 0.02
N ASP A 104 -21.57 -21.73 -0.54
CA ASP A 104 -21.35 -23.13 -0.90
C ASP A 104 -20.34 -23.20 -2.07
N ALA A 105 -19.07 -23.38 -1.72
CA ALA A 105 -17.97 -23.41 -2.67
C ALA A 105 -18.12 -24.51 -3.74
N TYR A 106 -18.80 -25.61 -3.43
CA TYR A 106 -19.03 -26.70 -4.37
C TYR A 106 -20.09 -26.32 -5.41
N ASP A 107 -21.18 -25.70 -4.96
CA ASP A 107 -22.24 -25.17 -5.82
C ASP A 107 -21.69 -24.06 -6.74
N ILE A 108 -20.95 -23.10 -6.19
CA ILE A 108 -20.38 -21.97 -6.96
C ILE A 108 -19.34 -22.42 -7.98
N ARG A 109 -18.49 -23.41 -7.65
CA ARG A 109 -17.51 -23.94 -8.60
C ARG A 109 -18.16 -24.54 -9.85
N GLY A 110 -19.35 -25.12 -9.71
CA GLY A 110 -20.09 -25.75 -10.81
C GLY A 110 -21.08 -24.82 -11.52
N SER A 111 -21.56 -23.76 -10.86
CA SER A 111 -22.61 -22.87 -11.36
C SER A 111 -22.12 -21.50 -11.81
N CYS A 112 -21.01 -20.99 -11.25
CA CYS A 112 -20.54 -19.64 -11.52
C CYS A 112 -19.71 -19.58 -12.81
N GLY A 113 -20.23 -18.89 -13.84
CA GLY A 113 -19.56 -18.71 -15.14
C GLY A 113 -20.46 -18.92 -16.37
N PHE A 114 -21.61 -19.58 -16.19
CA PHE A 114 -22.64 -19.71 -17.24
C PHE A 114 -23.72 -18.64 -17.04
N SER A 115 -23.63 -17.54 -17.78
CA SER A 115 -24.59 -16.42 -17.70
C SER A 115 -25.92 -16.67 -18.43
N PHE A 116 -26.29 -17.93 -18.70
CA PHE A 116 -27.55 -18.29 -19.35
C PHE A 116 -28.79 -18.16 -18.44
N GLY A 117 -28.66 -17.48 -17.29
CA GLY A 117 -29.72 -17.21 -16.32
C GLY A 117 -29.18 -16.50 -15.08
N ASN A 118 -30.07 -16.09 -14.17
CA ASN A 118 -29.77 -15.29 -12.97
C ASN A 118 -28.92 -16.02 -11.90
N GLY A 119 -28.34 -17.18 -12.20
CA GLY A 119 -27.69 -18.09 -11.24
C GLY A 119 -26.42 -17.55 -10.56
N CYS A 120 -25.81 -16.49 -11.10
CA CYS A 120 -24.67 -15.78 -10.50
C CYS A 120 -25.03 -14.36 -10.01
N SER A 121 -26.29 -13.96 -10.11
CA SER A 121 -26.74 -12.60 -9.80
C SER A 121 -27.48 -12.57 -8.46
N GLY A 122 -27.35 -11.47 -7.73
CA GLY A 122 -28.03 -11.24 -6.44
C GLY A 122 -29.54 -11.02 -6.50
N GLY A 123 -30.21 -11.39 -7.60
CA GLY A 123 -31.68 -11.36 -7.69
C GLY A 123 -32.29 -12.52 -6.90
N THR A 124 -32.44 -12.35 -5.58
CA THR A 124 -32.75 -13.42 -4.60
C THR A 124 -34.22 -13.54 -4.21
N SER A 125 -35.15 -12.87 -4.89
CA SER A 125 -36.57 -13.03 -4.57
C SER A 125 -37.05 -14.44 -4.92
N GLU A 126 -37.64 -15.15 -3.95
CA GLU A 126 -38.30 -16.45 -4.15
C GLU A 126 -39.31 -16.48 -5.29
N PRO A 127 -40.25 -15.52 -5.36
CA PRO A 127 -41.08 -15.40 -6.54
C PRO A 127 -40.23 -14.84 -7.68
N ASN A 128 -40.14 -15.60 -8.76
CA ASN A 128 -39.66 -15.13 -10.05
C ASN A 128 -40.77 -15.24 -11.08
N LEU A 129 -40.78 -14.32 -12.05
CA LEU A 129 -41.80 -14.28 -13.10
C LEU A 129 -41.70 -15.46 -14.08
N PHE A 130 -40.53 -16.12 -14.11
CA PHE A 130 -40.17 -17.11 -15.13
C PHE A 130 -40.18 -18.56 -14.62
N GLY A 131 -40.55 -18.81 -13.36
CA GLY A 131 -40.58 -20.16 -12.76
C GLY A 131 -39.22 -20.87 -12.71
N THR A 132 -38.12 -20.15 -12.86
CA THR A 132 -36.78 -20.74 -12.96
C THR A 132 -36.30 -21.24 -11.59
N PRO A 133 -35.70 -22.44 -11.49
CA PRO A 133 -35.15 -22.92 -10.22
C PRO A 133 -34.00 -22.01 -9.74
N LYS A 134 -33.93 -21.77 -8.42
CA LYS A 134 -32.91 -20.91 -7.78
C LYS A 134 -31.47 -21.41 -7.97
N LYS A 135 -31.29 -22.72 -8.15
CA LYS A 135 -29.97 -23.39 -8.22
C LYS A 135 -29.86 -24.20 -9.50
N HIS A 136 -28.71 -24.10 -10.17
CA HIS A 136 -28.35 -25.04 -11.22
C HIS A 136 -28.00 -26.37 -10.54
N LYS A 137 -28.75 -27.43 -10.85
CA LYS A 137 -28.40 -28.77 -10.38
C LYS A 137 -27.09 -29.20 -11.02
N THR A 138 -26.12 -29.58 -10.21
CA THR A 138 -24.89 -30.17 -10.75
C THR A 138 -25.21 -31.56 -11.34
N PRO A 139 -24.45 -32.07 -12.33
CA PRO A 139 -24.70 -33.38 -12.91
C PRO A 139 -24.75 -34.54 -11.91
N VAL A 140 -24.14 -34.36 -10.73
CA VAL A 140 -24.09 -35.34 -9.63
C VAL A 140 -25.41 -35.40 -8.86
N GLU A 141 -26.19 -34.32 -8.83
CA GLU A 141 -27.50 -34.26 -8.15
C GLU A 141 -28.68 -34.69 -9.03
N VAL A 142 -28.42 -34.88 -10.33
CA VAL A 142 -29.43 -35.29 -11.33
C VAL A 142 -29.39 -36.81 -11.56
N ALA A 143 -28.35 -37.50 -11.09
CA ALA A 143 -28.17 -38.95 -11.17
C ALA A 143 -28.86 -39.69 -10.01
#